data_AF-A0A1J5DL41-F1
#
_entry.id   AF-A0A1J5DL41-F1
#
_cell.length_a   1.000
_cell.length_b   1.000
_cell.length_c   1.000
_cell.angle_alpha   90.00
_cell.angle_beta   90.00
_cell.angle_gamma   90.00
#
_symmetry.space_group_name_H-M   'P 1'
#
loop_
_entity.id
_entity.type
_entity.pdbx_description
1 polymer ?
#
loop_
_entity_poly.entity_id
_entity_poly.type
_entity_poly.pdbx_seq_one_letter_code
_entity_poly.pdbx_strand_id
1 'polypeptide(L)'
;MLLLRREYRDGAEPPEIVLLHAEVTRHGGPSGPTRRFTRVAVPSDPPGRRVAHLPLPEPGEGERILVRYRFSTVRGGEERFSPSYEVGIPSDDAITDLYRIPEEGAGNLPAAKGRGHFRLVLPLGEGESASGPFRFGFGAMRKKPSPSLCRAVIDAGNGPAPVIEAPEALAVLKNRPMPYFLYHVSADGRLRPDKIACARITLADPEGDVVSARMVWGDPAWRATNLSLMEAKGYAPGPGAAGDEFFAEDRAAFLAAREAALSLLPVPRIFEAFVFGPSGSRVEYCFQVVSRRPAGGFEVRWRNREGGGNWVVTL
;
A
#
# COMPACT_ATOMS: atom_id res chain seq x y z
N MET A 1 -14.57 -8.19 5.23
CA MET A 1 -13.28 -7.55 5.60
C MET A 1 -13.55 -6.31 6.43
N LEU A 2 -12.69 -6.00 7.40
CA LEU A 2 -12.78 -4.74 8.17
C LEU A 2 -11.76 -3.73 7.65
N LEU A 3 -12.11 -2.45 7.68
CA LEU A 3 -11.19 -1.33 7.47
C LEU A 3 -11.15 -0.51 8.76
N LEU A 4 -10.00 -0.47 9.41
CA LEU A 4 -9.79 0.40 10.57
C LEU A 4 -9.24 1.73 10.09
N ARG A 5 -10.01 2.80 10.34
CA ARG A 5 -9.61 4.16 10.01
C ARG A 5 -8.68 4.72 11.08
N ARG A 6 -7.61 5.40 10.65
CA ARG A 6 -6.74 6.17 11.53
C ARG A 6 -6.49 7.55 10.97
N GLU A 7 -6.46 8.50 11.88
CA GLU A 7 -6.45 9.91 11.57
C GLU A 7 -5.18 10.57 12.10
N TYR A 8 -4.61 11.43 11.27
CA TYR A 8 -3.53 12.34 11.63
C TYR A 8 -4.02 13.77 11.47
N ARG A 9 -3.65 14.64 12.41
CA ARG A 9 -3.93 16.08 12.37
C ARG A 9 -2.64 16.82 12.11
N ASP A 10 -2.62 17.58 11.02
CA ASP A 10 -1.51 18.44 10.68
C ASP A 10 -1.36 19.52 11.76
N GLY A 11 -0.11 19.80 12.15
CA GLY A 11 0.22 20.93 13.00
C GLY A 11 0.28 22.24 12.21
N ALA A 12 0.76 23.31 12.85
CA ALA A 12 0.96 24.61 12.22
C ALA A 12 1.88 24.57 10.99
N GLU A 13 2.78 23.60 10.95
CA GLU A 13 3.69 23.36 9.84
C GLU A 13 3.39 21.97 9.23
N PRO A 14 2.54 21.91 8.18
CA PRO A 14 2.10 20.65 7.62
C PRO A 14 3.25 19.82 7.04
N PRO A 15 3.28 18.49 7.25
CA PRO A 15 4.26 17.61 6.64
C PRO A 15 4.01 17.42 5.13
N GLU A 16 5.06 17.09 4.40
CA GLU A 16 5.00 16.80 2.96
C GLU A 16 4.20 15.50 2.72
N ILE A 17 4.49 14.47 3.51
CA ILE A 17 3.76 13.21 3.51
C ILE A 17 3.63 12.66 4.94
N VAL A 18 2.52 11.96 5.18
CA VAL A 18 2.27 11.22 6.41
C VAL A 18 2.08 9.75 6.06
N LEU A 19 2.81 8.89 6.73
CA LEU A 19 2.70 7.44 6.60
C LEU A 19 2.11 6.86 7.89
N LEU A 20 1.22 5.89 7.75
CA LEU A 20 0.72 5.05 8.83
C LEU A 20 1.39 3.69 8.71
N HIS A 21 2.07 3.26 9.78
CA HIS A 21 2.69 1.95 9.89
C HIS A 21 1.92 1.12 10.91
N ALA A 22 1.57 -0.12 10.60
CA ALA A 22 0.81 -0.97 11.49
C ALA A 22 1.26 -2.43 11.46
N GLU A 23 1.28 -3.05 12.64
CA GLU A 23 1.41 -4.49 12.86
C GLU A 23 0.09 -5.04 13.39
N VAL A 24 -0.42 -6.09 12.74
CA VAL A 24 -1.70 -6.71 13.05
C VAL A 24 -1.45 -8.15 13.48
N THR A 25 -1.79 -8.44 14.73
CA THR A 25 -1.62 -9.76 15.36
C THR A 25 -2.99 -10.33 15.73
N ARG A 26 -3.16 -11.65 15.55
CA ARG A 26 -4.38 -12.37 15.96
C ARG A 26 -4.13 -13.14 17.25
N HIS A 27 -5.11 -13.11 18.15
CA HIS A 27 -5.16 -13.84 19.40
C HIS A 27 -6.44 -14.69 19.48
N GLY A 28 -6.40 -15.79 20.23
CA GLY A 28 -7.58 -16.65 20.46
C GLY A 28 -7.87 -17.69 19.36
N GLY A 29 -7.04 -17.74 18.31
CA GLY A 29 -7.09 -18.76 17.25
C GLY A 29 -5.69 -19.32 16.94
N PRO A 30 -5.52 -20.12 15.87
CA PRO A 30 -4.20 -20.54 15.41
C PRO A 30 -3.31 -19.31 15.23
N SER A 31 -2.09 -19.33 15.75
CA SER A 31 -1.15 -18.21 15.60
C SER A 31 -0.86 -17.97 14.11
N GLY A 32 -1.55 -16.98 13.56
CA GLY A 32 -1.29 -16.49 12.22
C GLY A 32 -0.04 -15.61 12.19
N PRO A 33 0.60 -15.45 11.02
CA PRO A 33 1.70 -14.51 10.89
C PRO A 33 1.21 -13.09 11.18
N THR A 34 1.99 -12.32 11.95
CA THR A 34 1.81 -10.87 12.09
C THR A 34 1.82 -10.23 10.70
N ARG A 35 0.82 -9.40 10.41
CA ARG A 35 0.73 -8.68 9.14
C ARG A 35 1.23 -7.24 9.34
N ARG A 36 2.15 -6.82 8.48
CA ARG A 36 2.69 -5.46 8.45
C ARG A 36 2.08 -4.66 7.32
N PHE A 37 1.71 -3.42 7.60
CA PHE A 37 1.15 -2.48 6.65
C PHE A 37 1.88 -1.15 6.74
N THR A 38 2.17 -0.55 5.59
CA THR A 38 2.44 0.88 5.49
C THR A 38 1.45 1.49 4.50
N ARG A 39 0.85 2.62 4.87
CA ARG A 39 -0.15 3.33 4.08
C ARG A 39 0.15 4.81 4.08
N VAL A 40 -0.10 5.48 2.96
CA VAL A 40 -0.08 6.95 2.92
C VAL A 40 -1.39 7.45 3.52
N ALA A 41 -1.30 8.33 4.52
CA ALA A 41 -2.45 9.06 5.03
C ALA A 41 -2.74 10.23 4.11
N VAL A 42 -3.89 10.17 3.43
CA VAL A 42 -4.29 11.15 2.41
C VAL A 42 -5.09 12.29 3.03
N PRO A 43 -5.01 13.52 2.48
CA PRO A 43 -5.86 14.63 2.91
C PRO A 43 -7.34 14.24 2.93
N SER A 44 -8.05 14.73 3.93
CA SER A 44 -9.48 14.48 4.16
C SER A 44 -10.12 15.73 4.75
N ASP A 45 -11.43 15.87 4.65
CA ASP A 45 -12.15 17.00 5.22
C ASP A 45 -12.36 16.84 6.74
N PRO A 46 -12.28 17.94 7.51
CA PRO A 46 -11.90 19.30 7.10
C PRO A 46 -10.37 19.45 6.85
N PRO A 47 -9.91 20.52 6.18
CA PRO A 47 -8.49 20.78 5.92
C PRO A 47 -7.59 20.61 7.16
N GLY A 48 -6.37 20.09 6.95
CA GLY A 48 -5.44 19.73 8.03
C GLY A 48 -5.71 18.35 8.66
N ARG A 49 -6.70 17.61 8.17
CA ARG A 49 -6.93 16.21 8.52
C ARG A 49 -6.37 15.30 7.45
N ARG A 50 -5.74 14.21 7.86
CA ARG A 50 -5.32 13.12 6.97
C ARG A 50 -5.82 11.78 7.50
N VAL A 51 -6.22 10.89 6.60
CA VAL A 51 -6.80 9.59 6.96
C VAL A 51 -6.12 8.47 6.18
N ALA A 52 -5.86 7.37 6.86
CA ALA A 52 -5.50 6.09 6.27
C ALA A 52 -6.45 5.00 6.79
N HIS A 53 -6.67 3.97 5.98
CA HIS A 53 -7.45 2.79 6.35
C HIS A 53 -6.53 1.58 6.35
N LEU A 54 -6.61 0.79 7.42
CA LEU A 54 -5.88 -0.46 7.57
C LEU A 54 -6.83 -1.63 7.26
N PRO A 55 -6.56 -2.43 6.22
CA PRO A 55 -7.35 -3.62 5.96
C PRO A 55 -7.06 -4.69 7.01
N LEU A 56 -8.10 -5.11 7.72
CA LEU A 56 -8.04 -6.11 8.76
C LEU A 56 -8.92 -7.31 8.37
N PRO A 57 -8.44 -8.54 8.60
CA PRO A 57 -9.28 -9.70 8.38
C PRO A 57 -10.38 -9.75 9.47
N GLU A 58 -11.58 -10.23 9.16
CA GLU A 58 -12.65 -10.34 10.18
C GLU A 58 -12.24 -11.33 11.28
N PRO A 59 -12.32 -10.97 12.58
CA PRO A 59 -12.03 -11.91 13.66
C PRO A 59 -13.08 -13.02 13.69
N GLY A 60 -12.66 -14.27 13.85
CA GLY A 60 -13.55 -15.40 14.12
C GLY A 60 -14.22 -15.29 15.48
N GLU A 61 -15.16 -16.21 15.76
CA GLU A 61 -15.79 -16.30 17.08
C GLU A 61 -14.74 -16.55 18.16
N GLY A 62 -14.70 -15.70 19.19
CA GLY A 62 -13.70 -15.75 20.26
C GLY A 62 -12.30 -15.22 19.90
N GLU A 63 -12.06 -14.86 18.64
CA GLU A 63 -10.78 -14.25 18.22
C GLU A 63 -10.73 -12.75 18.54
N ARG A 64 -9.52 -12.25 18.81
CA ARG A 64 -9.24 -10.82 18.92
C ARG A 64 -8.08 -10.43 18.01
N ILE A 65 -8.13 -9.22 17.49
CA ILE A 65 -7.05 -8.62 16.71
C ILE A 65 -6.43 -7.50 17.53
N LEU A 66 -5.11 -7.53 17.69
CA LEU A 66 -4.34 -6.41 18.22
C LEU A 66 -3.70 -5.67 17.04
N VAL A 67 -3.95 -4.37 16.93
CA VAL A 67 -3.32 -3.49 15.95
C VAL A 67 -2.41 -2.53 16.69
N ARG A 68 -1.10 -2.69 16.52
CA ARG A 68 -0.09 -1.73 16.97
C ARG A 68 0.28 -0.84 15.80
N TYR A 69 0.22 0.48 15.95
CA TYR A 69 0.47 1.41 14.85
C TYR A 69 1.17 2.68 15.30
N ARG A 70 1.81 3.38 14.35
CA ARG A 70 2.40 4.71 14.53
C ARG A 70 2.37 5.49 13.23
N PHE A 71 2.48 6.81 13.32
CA PHE A 71 2.64 7.67 12.16
C PHE A 71 4.11 8.04 11.96
N SER A 72 4.55 8.14 10.72
CA SER A 72 5.73 8.92 10.34
C SER A 72 5.34 10.14 9.52
N THR A 73 6.13 11.19 9.64
CA THR A 73 5.96 12.43 8.89
C THR A 73 7.29 12.79 8.25
N VAL A 74 7.26 13.21 6.99
CA VAL A 74 8.45 13.71 6.30
C VAL A 74 8.29 15.20 6.05
N ARG A 75 9.31 15.97 6.43
CA ARG A 75 9.38 17.41 6.20
C ARG A 75 10.82 17.89 6.22
N GLY A 76 11.20 18.74 5.27
CA GLY A 76 12.49 19.43 5.29
C GLY A 76 13.68 18.46 5.27
N GLY A 77 13.48 17.29 4.69
CA GLY A 77 14.45 16.20 4.63
C GLY A 77 14.68 15.42 5.93
N GLU A 78 13.79 15.57 6.91
CA GLU A 78 13.74 14.74 8.11
C GLU A 78 12.50 13.87 8.11
N GLU A 79 12.61 12.68 8.70
CA GLU A 79 11.46 11.83 9.01
C GLU A 79 11.33 11.62 10.51
N ARG A 80 10.16 11.97 11.05
CA ARG A 80 9.84 11.88 12.47
C ARG A 80 8.71 10.92 12.72
N PHE A 81 8.79 10.16 13.80
CA PHE A 81 7.80 9.17 14.18
C PHE A 81 7.03 9.63 15.41
N SER A 82 5.73 9.37 15.42
CA SER A 82 4.93 9.45 16.64
C SER A 82 5.33 8.32 17.61
N PRO A 83 4.88 8.37 18.87
CA PRO A 83 4.78 7.19 19.72
C PRO A 83 3.98 6.07 19.05
N SER A 84 4.14 4.86 19.57
CA SER A 84 3.30 3.73 19.19
C SER A 84 1.97 3.75 19.93
N TYR A 85 0.92 3.40 19.22
CA TYR A 85 -0.45 3.27 19.72
C TYR A 85 -0.92 1.83 19.54
N GLU A 86 -1.87 1.40 20.36
CA GLU A 86 -2.45 0.06 20.29
C GLU A 86 -3.97 0.13 20.35
N VAL A 87 -4.62 -0.80 19.65
CA VAL A 87 -6.07 -0.97 19.69
C VAL A 87 -6.43 -2.45 19.54
N GLY A 88 -7.32 -2.92 20.41
CA GLY A 88 -7.92 -4.26 20.30
C GLY A 88 -9.20 -4.23 19.47
N ILE A 89 -9.47 -5.28 18.72
CA ILE A 89 -10.69 -5.44 17.92
C ILE A 89 -11.29 -6.83 18.18
N PRO A 90 -12.60 -6.92 18.51
CA PRO A 90 -13.53 -5.80 18.72
C PRO A 90 -13.24 -5.02 20.02
N SER A 91 -13.54 -3.71 20.02
CA SER A 91 -13.57 -2.85 21.22
C SER A 91 -14.45 -1.63 20.97
N ASP A 92 -14.97 -1.02 22.05
CA ASP A 92 -15.75 0.23 21.97
C ASP A 92 -14.91 1.39 21.43
N ASP A 93 -13.61 1.42 21.74
CA ASP A 93 -12.68 2.43 21.23
C ASP A 93 -12.49 2.33 19.71
N ALA A 94 -12.62 1.13 19.13
CA ALA A 94 -12.44 0.91 17.70
C ALA A 94 -13.73 1.02 16.90
N ILE A 95 -14.92 0.84 17.52
CA ILE A 95 -16.16 0.59 16.79
C ILE A 95 -16.57 1.74 15.86
N THR A 96 -16.27 2.98 16.24
CA THR A 96 -16.59 4.19 15.45
C THR A 96 -15.64 4.40 14.27
N ASP A 97 -14.46 3.78 14.31
CA ASP A 97 -13.43 3.83 13.26
C ASP A 97 -13.42 2.57 12.38
N LEU A 98 -14.27 1.60 12.69
CA LEU A 98 -14.35 0.33 11.97
C LEU A 98 -15.44 0.39 10.90
N TYR A 99 -15.00 0.27 9.64
CA TYR A 99 -15.90 0.10 8.51
C TYR A 99 -15.88 -1.36 8.08
N ARG A 100 -17.05 -1.93 7.82
CA ARG A 100 -17.15 -3.27 7.27
C ARG A 100 -17.32 -3.20 5.75
N ILE A 101 -16.46 -3.91 5.03
CA ILE A 101 -16.69 -4.29 3.64
C ILE A 101 -17.36 -5.66 3.67
N PRO A 102 -18.66 -5.78 3.35
CA PRO A 102 -19.35 -7.05 3.32
C PRO A 102 -18.68 -8.02 2.37
N GLU A 103 -18.47 -9.25 2.83
CA GLU A 103 -17.89 -10.34 2.04
C GLU A 103 -18.79 -11.58 2.06
N GLU A 104 -18.96 -12.22 0.91
CA GLU A 104 -19.69 -13.49 0.77
C GLU A 104 -18.74 -14.69 0.93
N GLY A 105 -19.18 -15.70 1.68
CA GLY A 105 -18.42 -16.93 1.89
C GLY A 105 -17.05 -16.67 2.49
N ALA A 106 -15.99 -17.10 1.81
CA ALA A 106 -14.60 -16.89 2.23
C ALA A 106 -14.00 -15.53 1.80
N GLY A 107 -14.80 -14.65 1.18
CA GLY A 107 -14.34 -13.37 0.64
C GLY A 107 -13.51 -13.50 -0.63
N ASN A 108 -12.84 -12.39 -0.98
CA ASN A 108 -12.02 -12.28 -2.18
C ASN A 108 -10.68 -13.04 -2.06
N LEU A 109 -10.07 -13.40 -3.21
CA LEU A 109 -8.77 -14.07 -3.22
C LEU A 109 -7.70 -13.17 -2.58
N PRO A 110 -6.93 -13.67 -1.61
CA PRO A 110 -5.86 -12.89 -0.99
C PRO A 110 -4.67 -12.74 -1.94
N ALA A 111 -3.78 -11.81 -1.61
CA ALA A 111 -2.51 -11.67 -2.29
C ALA A 111 -1.64 -12.95 -2.15
N ALA A 112 -0.76 -13.17 -3.14
CA ALA A 112 0.23 -14.21 -3.11
C ALA A 112 1.11 -14.10 -1.86
N LYS A 113 1.65 -15.23 -1.37
CA LYS A 113 2.50 -15.26 -0.18
C LYS A 113 3.64 -14.23 -0.28
N GLY A 114 3.78 -13.39 0.74
CA GLY A 114 4.78 -12.32 0.78
C GLY A 114 4.44 -11.08 -0.04
N ARG A 115 3.23 -10.97 -0.59
CA ARG A 115 2.72 -9.80 -1.30
C ARG A 115 1.64 -9.08 -0.48
N GLY A 116 1.53 -7.78 -0.72
CA GLY A 116 0.58 -6.91 -0.04
C GLY A 116 -0.70 -6.69 -0.83
N HIS A 117 -1.40 -5.61 -0.45
CA HIS A 117 -2.51 -5.06 -1.19
C HIS A 117 -2.19 -3.61 -1.56
N PHE A 118 -2.69 -3.18 -2.71
CA PHE A 118 -2.65 -1.81 -3.19
C PHE A 118 -4.07 -1.26 -3.34
N ARG A 119 -4.20 0.05 -3.29
CA ARG A 119 -5.44 0.79 -3.51
C ARG A 119 -5.63 1.04 -4.99
N LEU A 120 -6.84 0.87 -5.46
CA LEU A 120 -7.23 1.10 -6.85
C LEU A 120 -8.60 1.77 -6.90
N VAL A 121 -8.75 2.81 -7.72
CA VAL A 121 -10.08 3.31 -8.10
C VAL A 121 -10.76 2.24 -8.96
N LEU A 122 -11.95 1.80 -8.58
CA LEU A 122 -12.71 0.82 -9.33
C LEU A 122 -12.89 1.29 -10.78
N PRO A 123 -12.42 0.54 -11.80
CA PRO A 123 -12.57 0.94 -13.19
C PRO A 123 -14.03 0.97 -13.58
N LEU A 124 -14.47 2.07 -14.19
CA LEU A 124 -15.82 2.18 -14.73
C LEU A 124 -15.78 1.99 -16.24
N GLY A 125 -16.70 1.19 -16.76
CA GLY A 125 -16.94 1.06 -18.18
C GLY A 125 -17.56 2.33 -18.76
N GLU A 126 -17.52 2.45 -20.09
CA GLU A 126 -18.17 3.56 -20.79
C GLU A 126 -19.66 3.63 -20.46
N GLY A 127 -20.13 4.79 -19.99
CA GLY A 127 -21.51 5.02 -19.57
C GLY A 127 -21.91 4.37 -18.23
N GLU A 128 -21.00 3.69 -17.52
CA GLU A 128 -21.28 3.13 -16.19
C GLU A 128 -21.35 4.25 -15.14
N SER A 129 -22.47 4.33 -14.41
CA SER A 129 -22.64 5.29 -13.32
C SER A 129 -21.82 4.89 -12.10
N ALA A 130 -21.15 5.87 -11.49
CA ALA A 130 -20.45 5.71 -10.22
C ALA A 130 -21.41 5.76 -9.01
N SER A 131 -22.50 5.00 -9.04
CA SER A 131 -23.56 5.12 -8.04
C SER A 131 -24.08 3.79 -7.53
N GLY A 132 -24.34 3.72 -6.22
CA GLY A 132 -24.89 2.55 -5.56
C GLY A 132 -23.88 1.41 -5.36
N PRO A 133 -24.37 0.18 -5.11
CA PRO A 133 -23.51 -0.93 -4.73
C PRO A 133 -22.78 -1.54 -5.93
N PHE A 134 -21.50 -1.79 -5.73
CA PHE A 134 -20.63 -2.57 -6.60
C PHE A 134 -20.24 -3.85 -5.90
N ARG A 135 -20.45 -4.98 -6.58
CA ARG A 135 -19.82 -6.25 -6.19
C ARG A 135 -18.51 -6.38 -6.92
N PHE A 136 -17.43 -6.78 -6.26
CA PHE A 136 -16.13 -6.96 -6.89
C PHE A 136 -15.34 -8.14 -6.34
N GLY A 137 -14.40 -8.63 -7.13
CA GLY A 137 -13.43 -9.64 -6.70
C GLY A 137 -12.39 -9.99 -7.73
N PHE A 138 -11.55 -10.98 -7.44
CA PHE A 138 -10.33 -11.23 -8.20
C PHE A 138 -10.23 -12.67 -8.70
N GLY A 139 -9.64 -12.85 -9.87
CA GLY A 139 -9.37 -14.18 -10.42
C GLY A 139 -8.10 -14.24 -11.26
N ALA A 140 -7.38 -15.35 -11.15
CA ALA A 140 -6.23 -15.64 -12.00
C ALA A 140 -6.65 -15.79 -13.48
N MET A 141 -5.75 -15.52 -14.42
CA MET A 141 -6.04 -15.47 -15.87
C MET A 141 -6.73 -16.71 -16.47
N ARG A 142 -6.60 -17.88 -15.85
CA ARG A 142 -7.17 -19.14 -16.36
C ARG A 142 -8.61 -19.39 -15.90
N LYS A 143 -9.16 -18.58 -14.99
CA LYS A 143 -10.53 -18.75 -14.51
C LYS A 143 -11.51 -18.12 -15.50
N LYS A 144 -12.59 -18.85 -15.80
CA LYS A 144 -13.72 -18.31 -16.57
C LYS A 144 -14.35 -17.14 -15.80
N PRO A 145 -14.57 -15.97 -16.43
CA PRO A 145 -15.29 -14.85 -15.81
C PRO A 145 -16.65 -15.29 -15.25
N SER A 146 -16.96 -14.90 -14.02
CA SER A 146 -18.22 -15.25 -13.36
C SER A 146 -18.57 -14.23 -12.26
N PRO A 147 -19.85 -13.82 -12.12
CA PRO A 147 -20.30 -13.01 -10.98
C PRO A 147 -20.01 -13.65 -9.61
N SER A 148 -19.90 -14.98 -9.53
CA SER A 148 -19.54 -15.68 -8.28
C SER A 148 -18.11 -15.39 -7.77
N LEU A 149 -17.27 -14.74 -8.59
CA LEU A 149 -15.98 -14.20 -8.18
C LEU A 149 -16.10 -12.86 -7.46
N CYS A 150 -17.23 -12.15 -7.62
CA CYS A 150 -17.47 -10.83 -7.03
C CYS A 150 -18.03 -10.97 -5.61
N ARG A 151 -17.13 -11.21 -4.65
CA ARG A 151 -17.46 -11.61 -3.28
C ARG A 151 -17.35 -10.49 -2.26
N ALA A 152 -16.85 -9.32 -2.61
CA ALA A 152 -16.90 -8.15 -1.76
C ALA A 152 -17.90 -7.13 -2.31
N VAL A 153 -18.49 -6.33 -1.42
CA VAL A 153 -19.43 -5.26 -1.80
C VAL A 153 -18.92 -3.92 -1.30
N ILE A 154 -18.97 -2.90 -2.16
CA ILE A 154 -18.69 -1.52 -1.79
C ILE A 154 -19.77 -0.62 -2.35
N ASP A 155 -20.24 0.34 -1.56
CA ASP A 155 -21.22 1.33 -2.01
C ASP A 155 -20.49 2.61 -2.43
N ALA A 156 -20.71 3.06 -3.67
CA ALA A 156 -20.17 4.31 -4.18
C ALA A 156 -21.01 5.53 -3.74
N GLY A 157 -22.19 5.31 -3.17
CA GLY A 157 -23.16 6.37 -2.87
C GLY A 157 -23.52 7.14 -4.13
N ASN A 158 -23.45 8.47 -4.07
CA ASN A 158 -23.62 9.38 -5.21
C ASN A 158 -22.29 10.08 -5.59
N GLY A 159 -21.15 9.47 -5.25
CA GLY A 159 -19.82 10.07 -5.35
C GLY A 159 -19.01 9.66 -6.58
N PRO A 160 -17.69 9.90 -6.59
CA PRO A 160 -16.80 9.31 -7.59
C PRO A 160 -16.70 7.79 -7.43
N ALA A 161 -16.14 7.13 -8.43
CA ALA A 161 -15.85 5.69 -8.38
C ALA A 161 -15.13 5.30 -7.07
N PRO A 162 -15.55 4.21 -6.41
CA PRO A 162 -15.02 3.85 -5.11
C PRO A 162 -13.56 3.37 -5.21
N VAL A 163 -12.79 3.57 -4.14
CA VAL A 163 -11.44 3.03 -4.01
C VAL A 163 -11.50 1.69 -3.28
N ILE A 164 -10.97 0.64 -3.90
CA ILE A 164 -10.92 -0.72 -3.34
C ILE A 164 -9.49 -1.13 -2.99
N GLU A 165 -9.36 -2.13 -2.10
CA GLU A 165 -8.10 -2.83 -1.86
C GLU A 165 -8.00 -4.03 -2.83
N ALA A 166 -6.93 -4.06 -3.63
CA ALA A 166 -6.63 -5.12 -4.57
C ALA A 166 -5.33 -5.84 -4.17
N PRO A 167 -5.25 -7.18 -4.32
CA PRO A 167 -4.03 -7.91 -4.03
C PRO A 167 -2.94 -7.57 -5.04
N GLU A 168 -1.73 -7.20 -4.62
CA GLU A 168 -0.64 -6.88 -5.56
C GLU A 168 -0.40 -7.97 -6.61
N ALA A 169 -0.50 -9.24 -6.21
CA ALA A 169 -0.44 -10.36 -7.13
C ALA A 169 -1.28 -11.51 -6.60
N LEU A 170 -1.86 -12.33 -7.47
CA LEU A 170 -2.42 -13.62 -7.08
C LEU A 170 -1.43 -14.78 -7.26
N ALA A 171 -0.39 -14.59 -8.06
CA ALA A 171 0.68 -15.56 -8.27
C ALA A 171 1.99 -14.85 -8.63
N VAL A 172 3.12 -15.51 -8.36
CA VAL A 172 4.46 -15.03 -8.69
C VAL A 172 5.17 -16.09 -9.52
N LEU A 173 5.76 -15.68 -10.64
CA LEU A 173 6.56 -16.55 -11.51
C LEU A 173 7.93 -15.92 -11.72
N LYS A 174 9.01 -16.67 -11.47
CA LYS A 174 10.39 -16.17 -11.59
C LYS A 174 10.59 -14.81 -10.88
N ASN A 175 10.08 -14.74 -9.65
CA ASN A 175 10.09 -13.54 -8.79
C ASN A 175 9.34 -12.31 -9.33
N ARG A 176 8.50 -12.47 -10.36
CA ARG A 176 7.67 -11.40 -10.93
C ARG A 176 6.18 -11.64 -10.68
N PRO A 177 5.42 -10.60 -10.32
CA PRO A 177 3.96 -10.67 -10.26
C PRO A 177 3.37 -11.13 -11.60
N MET A 178 2.40 -12.03 -11.55
CA MET A 178 1.62 -12.42 -12.71
C MET A 178 0.38 -11.53 -12.85
N PRO A 179 0.00 -11.12 -14.08
CA PRO A 179 -1.27 -10.44 -14.31
C PRO A 179 -2.45 -11.31 -13.86
N TYR A 180 -3.53 -10.66 -13.47
CA TYR A 180 -4.78 -11.28 -13.07
C TYR A 180 -5.97 -10.38 -13.45
N PHE A 181 -7.19 -10.77 -13.14
CA PHE A 181 -8.38 -9.96 -13.43
C PHE A 181 -9.06 -9.50 -12.13
N LEU A 182 -9.43 -8.23 -12.10
CA LEU A 182 -10.50 -7.69 -11.28
C LEU A 182 -11.81 -7.93 -12.03
N TYR A 183 -12.82 -8.40 -11.32
CA TYR A 183 -14.18 -8.53 -11.81
C TYR A 183 -15.08 -7.65 -10.98
N HIS A 184 -16.00 -6.92 -11.61
CA HIS A 184 -17.07 -6.24 -10.88
C HIS A 184 -18.42 -6.30 -11.60
N VAL A 185 -19.46 -6.10 -10.80
CA VAL A 185 -20.85 -5.99 -11.24
C VAL A 185 -21.43 -4.74 -10.56
N SER A 186 -21.99 -3.84 -11.37
CA SER A 186 -22.69 -2.64 -10.89
C SER A 186 -24.21 -2.85 -10.85
N ALA A 187 -24.97 -1.79 -10.58
CA ALA A 187 -26.43 -1.80 -10.60
C ALA A 187 -27.02 -2.27 -11.95
N ASP A 188 -26.30 -2.12 -13.07
CA ASP A 188 -26.73 -2.61 -14.38
C ASP A 188 -26.64 -4.14 -14.56
N GLY A 189 -26.08 -4.85 -13.59
CA GLY A 189 -25.95 -6.30 -13.57
C GLY A 189 -24.89 -6.86 -14.53
N ARG A 190 -24.16 -6.01 -15.27
CA ARG A 190 -23.15 -6.47 -16.23
C ARG A 190 -21.84 -6.78 -15.52
N LEU A 191 -21.30 -7.98 -15.79
CA LEU A 191 -19.96 -8.36 -15.33
C LEU A 191 -18.89 -7.70 -16.21
N ARG A 192 -17.96 -7.01 -15.55
CA ARG A 192 -16.83 -6.34 -16.18
C ARG A 192 -15.53 -7.01 -15.74
N PRO A 193 -14.70 -7.50 -16.69
CA PRO A 193 -13.38 -8.04 -16.40
C PRO A 193 -12.28 -7.03 -16.73
N ASP A 194 -11.62 -6.51 -15.71
CA ASP A 194 -10.48 -5.60 -15.85
C ASP A 194 -9.17 -6.36 -15.59
N LYS A 195 -8.34 -6.48 -16.63
CA LYS A 195 -7.02 -7.07 -16.47
C LYS A 195 -6.18 -6.14 -15.59
N ILE A 196 -5.72 -6.64 -14.44
CA ILE A 196 -4.70 -5.98 -13.64
C ILE A 196 -3.32 -6.35 -14.18
N ALA A 197 -2.62 -5.33 -14.66
CA ALA A 197 -1.25 -5.40 -15.13
C ALA A 197 -0.29 -4.84 -14.06
N CYS A 198 1.01 -5.08 -14.27
CA CYS A 198 2.05 -4.54 -13.44
C CYS A 198 3.22 -4.04 -14.30
N ALA A 199 3.85 -2.95 -13.88
CA ALA A 199 5.10 -2.47 -14.46
C ALA A 199 6.19 -2.49 -13.39
N ARG A 200 7.38 -2.95 -13.78
CA ARG A 200 8.57 -2.88 -12.92
C ARG A 200 9.17 -1.48 -13.05
N ILE A 201 9.29 -0.79 -11.92
CA ILE A 201 9.91 0.52 -11.83
C ILE A 201 11.26 0.37 -11.14
N THR A 202 12.26 1.06 -11.68
CA THR A 202 13.64 1.00 -11.20
C THR A 202 14.13 2.40 -10.85
N LEU A 203 14.87 2.51 -9.76
CA LEU A 203 15.62 3.70 -9.40
C LEU A 203 17.11 3.35 -9.42
N ALA A 204 17.88 4.08 -10.23
CA ALA A 204 19.32 3.96 -10.27
C ALA A 204 19.98 4.80 -9.15
N ASP A 205 20.99 4.23 -8.53
CA ASP A 205 21.82 4.84 -7.52
C ASP A 205 23.30 4.71 -7.96
N PRO A 206 23.78 5.67 -8.78
CA PRO A 206 25.12 5.61 -9.36
C PRO A 206 26.22 5.83 -8.33
N GLU A 207 25.97 6.66 -7.33
CA GLU A 207 26.97 7.06 -6.32
C GLU A 207 27.00 6.12 -5.11
N GLY A 208 26.00 5.25 -4.96
CA GLY A 208 25.94 4.34 -3.84
C GLY A 208 25.62 5.05 -2.51
N ASP A 209 24.88 6.15 -2.54
CA ASP A 209 24.52 6.92 -1.33
C ASP A 209 23.12 6.62 -0.78
N VAL A 210 22.26 5.97 -1.57
CA VAL A 210 20.88 5.62 -1.19
C VAL A 210 20.84 4.38 -0.28
N VAL A 211 20.32 4.55 0.94
CA VAL A 211 20.17 3.48 1.95
C VAL A 211 18.77 2.87 1.95
N SER A 212 17.76 3.69 1.63
CA SER A 212 16.39 3.23 1.43
C SER A 212 15.74 3.97 0.27
N ALA A 213 14.94 3.27 -0.52
CA ALA A 213 14.18 3.85 -1.61
C ALA A 213 12.73 3.40 -1.51
N ARG A 214 11.82 4.35 -1.68
CA ARG A 214 10.38 4.16 -1.62
C ARG A 214 9.76 4.78 -2.87
N MET A 215 8.73 4.14 -3.39
CA MET A 215 7.95 4.66 -4.50
C MET A 215 6.55 4.99 -4.00
N VAL A 216 6.18 6.27 -4.10
CA VAL A 216 4.83 6.75 -3.84
C VAL A 216 4.14 6.87 -5.19
N TRP A 217 2.96 6.26 -5.33
CA TRP A 217 2.30 6.17 -6.63
C TRP A 217 0.77 6.13 -6.51
N GLY A 218 0.06 6.48 -7.58
CA GLY A 218 -1.40 6.48 -7.62
C GLY A 218 -1.98 6.74 -9.00
N ASP A 219 -3.31 6.81 -9.07
CA ASP A 219 -3.97 7.34 -10.27
C ASP A 219 -3.62 8.83 -10.46
N PRO A 220 -3.77 9.43 -11.66
CA PRO A 220 -3.38 10.82 -11.90
C PRO A 220 -4.12 11.85 -11.02
N ALA A 221 -5.27 11.47 -10.46
CA ALA A 221 -6.00 12.28 -9.49
C ALA A 221 -5.62 11.97 -8.02
N TRP A 222 -4.64 11.08 -7.78
CA TRP A 222 -4.12 10.67 -6.48
C TRP A 222 -5.17 10.15 -5.48
N ARG A 223 -6.33 9.70 -5.97
CA ARG A 223 -7.43 9.15 -5.16
C ARG A 223 -7.05 7.81 -4.55
N ALA A 224 -6.26 7.02 -5.27
CA ALA A 224 -5.74 5.73 -4.84
C ALA A 224 -4.22 5.79 -4.63
N THR A 225 -3.80 6.47 -3.56
CA THR A 225 -2.38 6.61 -3.22
C THR A 225 -1.83 5.35 -2.56
N ASN A 226 -0.66 4.91 -3.01
CA ASN A 226 0.07 3.71 -2.61
C ASN A 226 1.53 4.02 -2.27
N LEU A 227 2.16 3.10 -1.53
CA LEU A 227 3.59 3.11 -1.22
C LEU A 227 4.16 1.72 -1.51
N SER A 228 5.25 1.65 -2.25
CA SER A 228 6.04 0.43 -2.44
C SER A 228 7.45 0.65 -1.94
N LEU A 229 7.89 -0.20 -1.01
CA LEU A 229 9.28 -0.24 -0.56
C LEU A 229 10.11 -0.92 -1.66
N MET A 230 11.17 -0.24 -2.10
CA MET A 230 12.02 -0.73 -3.19
C MET A 230 13.23 -1.47 -2.60
N GLU A 231 13.62 -2.57 -3.24
CA GLU A 231 14.76 -3.36 -2.79
C GLU A 231 15.89 -3.32 -3.83
N ALA A 232 17.13 -3.22 -3.35
CA ALA A 232 18.29 -3.22 -4.24
C ALA A 232 18.48 -4.61 -4.86
N LYS A 233 18.71 -4.65 -6.18
CA LYS A 233 19.00 -5.90 -6.89
C LYS A 233 20.25 -6.55 -6.30
N GLY A 234 20.12 -7.82 -5.91
CA GLY A 234 21.20 -8.58 -5.27
C GLY A 234 21.22 -8.48 -3.74
N TYR A 235 20.36 -7.65 -3.13
CA TYR A 235 20.16 -7.66 -1.69
C TYR A 235 19.53 -8.99 -1.26
N ALA A 236 20.12 -9.63 -0.24
CA ALA A 236 19.65 -10.91 0.24
C ALA A 236 18.30 -10.76 0.98
N PRO A 237 17.34 -11.68 0.78
CA PRO A 237 16.12 -11.68 1.58
C PRO A 237 16.45 -12.01 3.04
N GLY A 238 15.79 -11.33 3.98
CA GLY A 238 15.97 -11.58 5.41
C GLY A 238 15.92 -10.29 6.24
N PRO A 239 16.33 -10.37 7.52
CA PRO A 239 16.40 -9.20 8.39
C PRO A 239 17.21 -8.07 7.74
N GLY A 240 16.69 -6.85 7.82
CA GLY A 240 17.32 -5.69 7.18
C GLY A 240 16.81 -5.41 5.77
N ALA A 241 15.86 -6.20 5.25
CA ALA A 241 15.17 -5.90 3.99
C ALA A 241 14.39 -4.58 4.10
N ALA A 242 14.14 -3.93 2.95
CA ALA A 242 13.44 -2.63 2.91
C ALA A 242 12.09 -2.68 3.63
N GLY A 243 11.40 -3.83 3.55
CA GLY A 243 10.13 -4.10 4.21
C GLY A 243 10.12 -3.93 5.74
N ASP A 244 11.30 -4.01 6.38
CA ASP A 244 11.43 -3.96 7.83
C ASP A 244 11.70 -2.53 8.36
N GLU A 245 12.00 -1.56 7.50
CA GLU A 245 12.48 -0.23 7.89
C GLU A 245 11.60 0.45 8.95
N PHE A 246 10.29 0.37 8.78
CA PHE A 246 9.32 1.03 9.65
C PHE A 246 8.98 0.25 10.91
N PHE A 247 9.50 -0.96 11.05
CA PHE A 247 9.18 -1.89 12.14
C PHE A 247 10.42 -2.24 12.97
N ALA A 248 11.58 -1.68 12.62
CA ALA A 248 12.76 -1.72 13.47
C ALA A 248 12.53 -0.93 14.76
N GLU A 249 12.96 -1.52 15.88
CA GLU A 249 12.95 -0.86 17.20
C GLU A 249 13.91 0.34 17.21
N ASP A 250 15.13 0.13 16.72
CA ASP A 250 16.13 1.18 16.49
C ASP A 250 16.30 1.41 14.98
N ARG A 251 15.63 2.45 14.47
CA ARG A 251 15.72 2.81 13.05
C ARG A 251 17.10 3.33 12.66
N ALA A 252 17.80 4.02 13.54
CA ALA A 252 19.13 4.55 13.23
C ALA A 252 20.13 3.39 13.05
N ALA A 253 20.09 2.42 13.96
CA ALA A 253 20.87 1.18 13.83
C ALA A 253 20.46 0.38 12.60
N PHE A 254 19.15 0.29 12.28
CA PHE A 254 18.66 -0.36 11.06
C PHE A 254 19.26 0.29 9.80
N LEU A 255 19.20 1.62 9.69
CA LEU A 255 19.73 2.33 8.52
C LEU A 255 21.25 2.16 8.40
N ALA A 256 21.99 2.23 9.51
CA ALA A 256 23.44 1.99 9.51
C ALA A 256 23.80 0.55 9.09
N ALA A 257 23.08 -0.46 9.59
CA ALA A 257 23.29 -1.85 9.19
C ALA A 257 22.95 -2.07 7.70
N ARG A 258 21.89 -1.43 7.22
CA ARG A 258 21.46 -1.49 5.82
C ARG A 258 22.46 -0.78 4.90
N GLU A 259 23.00 0.36 5.31
CA GLU A 259 24.09 1.05 4.61
C GLU A 259 25.30 0.13 4.43
N ALA A 260 25.76 -0.52 5.51
CA ALA A 260 26.88 -1.46 5.47
C ALA A 260 26.61 -2.69 4.60
N ALA A 261 25.38 -3.19 4.59
CA ALA A 261 24.99 -4.30 3.71
C ALA A 261 24.97 -3.86 2.23
N LEU A 262 24.42 -2.68 1.94
CA LEU A 262 24.33 -2.12 0.59
C LEU A 262 25.70 -1.70 0.03
N SER A 263 26.70 -1.41 0.87
CA SER A 263 28.07 -1.11 0.42
C SER A 263 28.79 -2.34 -0.15
N LEU A 264 28.27 -3.55 0.08
CA LEU A 264 28.81 -4.78 -0.52
C LEU A 264 28.29 -5.02 -1.96
N LEU A 265 27.30 -4.24 -2.41
CA LEU A 265 26.76 -4.35 -3.76
C LEU A 265 27.54 -3.45 -4.73
N PRO A 266 27.74 -3.88 -6.00
CA PRO A 266 28.40 -3.03 -6.99
C PRO A 266 27.54 -1.81 -7.33
N VAL A 267 28.21 -0.68 -7.56
CA VAL A 267 27.60 0.51 -8.14
C VAL A 267 27.66 0.46 -9.69
N PRO A 268 26.65 0.98 -10.42
CA PRO A 268 25.42 1.57 -9.92
C PRO A 268 24.48 0.52 -9.31
N ARG A 269 23.91 0.83 -8.14
CA ARG A 269 22.87 -0.01 -7.53
C ARG A 269 21.54 0.26 -8.22
N ILE A 270 20.71 -0.77 -8.35
CA ILE A 270 19.37 -0.65 -8.95
C ILE A 270 18.34 -1.09 -7.92
N PHE A 271 17.53 -0.16 -7.44
CA PHE A 271 16.38 -0.44 -6.60
C PHE A 271 15.18 -0.77 -7.48
N GLU A 272 14.43 -1.82 -7.15
CA GLU A 272 13.29 -2.28 -7.94
C GLU A 272 12.02 -2.38 -7.08
N ALA A 273 10.89 -1.96 -7.66
CA ALA A 273 9.55 -2.22 -7.16
C ALA A 273 8.57 -2.37 -8.32
N PHE A 274 7.30 -2.65 -8.02
CA PHE A 274 6.25 -2.81 -9.01
C PHE A 274 5.10 -1.84 -8.72
N VAL A 275 4.55 -1.26 -9.78
CA VAL A 275 3.25 -0.60 -9.76
C VAL A 275 2.19 -1.53 -10.36
N PHE A 276 0.95 -1.35 -9.96
CA PHE A 276 -0.18 -2.20 -10.35
C PHE A 276 -1.39 -1.36 -10.75
N GLY A 277 -2.25 -1.91 -11.61
CA GLY A 277 -3.47 -1.24 -12.02
C GLY A 277 -4.09 -1.86 -13.27
N PRO A 278 -5.25 -1.36 -13.71
CA PRO A 278 -5.93 -1.83 -14.91
C PRO A 278 -5.04 -1.64 -16.14
N SER A 279 -5.04 -2.62 -17.04
CA SER A 279 -4.31 -2.51 -18.30
C SER A 279 -4.84 -1.32 -19.11
N GLY A 280 -3.95 -0.51 -19.66
CA GLY A 280 -4.22 0.77 -20.31
C GLY A 280 -4.28 1.96 -19.36
N SER A 281 -4.31 1.76 -18.03
CA SER A 281 -4.36 2.85 -17.07
C SER A 281 -3.02 3.59 -16.97
N ARG A 282 -3.10 4.88 -16.65
CA ARG A 282 -1.93 5.71 -16.33
C ARG A 282 -1.72 5.74 -14.83
N VAL A 283 -0.48 5.56 -14.39
CA VAL A 283 -0.05 5.70 -13.00
C VAL A 283 0.98 6.82 -12.91
N GLU A 284 0.80 7.70 -11.95
CA GLU A 284 1.83 8.66 -11.55
C GLU A 284 2.64 8.12 -10.38
N TYR A 285 3.94 8.42 -10.36
CA TYR A 285 4.81 8.04 -9.26
C TYR A 285 5.94 9.05 -9.04
N CYS A 286 6.44 9.07 -7.81
CA CYS A 286 7.67 9.75 -7.40
C CYS A 286 8.45 8.87 -6.42
N PHE A 287 9.71 9.19 -6.20
CA PHE A 287 10.54 8.45 -5.25
C PHE A 287 10.80 9.29 -4.00
N GLN A 288 10.74 8.63 -2.86
CA GLN A 288 11.28 9.15 -1.62
C GLN A 288 12.48 8.28 -1.25
N VAL A 289 13.66 8.90 -1.18
CA VAL A 289 14.91 8.22 -0.85
C VAL A 289 15.41 8.66 0.51
N VAL A 290 16.04 7.73 1.22
CA VAL A 290 16.86 8.01 2.40
C VAL A 290 18.31 7.84 1.96
N SER A 291 19.08 8.93 2.00
CA SER A 291 20.48 8.95 1.56
C SER A 291 21.40 9.34 2.71
N ARG A 292 22.65 8.88 2.65
CA ARG A 292 23.71 9.26 3.59
C ARG A 292 24.13 10.71 3.37
N ARG A 293 24.21 11.51 4.44
CA ARG A 293 24.80 12.86 4.38
C ARG A 293 26.33 12.79 4.43
N PRO A 294 27.06 13.64 3.68
CA PRO A 294 28.52 13.71 3.79
C PRO A 294 29.03 14.01 5.20
N ALA A 295 28.28 14.82 5.96
CA ALA A 295 28.60 15.18 7.34
C ALA A 295 28.18 14.11 8.38
N GLY A 296 27.68 12.95 7.94
CA GLY A 296 27.14 11.89 8.79
C GLY A 296 25.62 11.97 8.96
N GLY A 297 25.01 10.82 9.25
CA GLY A 297 23.56 10.65 9.37
C GLY A 297 22.85 10.50 8.01
N PHE A 298 21.52 10.61 8.04
CA PHE A 298 20.67 10.38 6.88
C PHE A 298 19.76 11.57 6.59
N GLU A 299 19.34 11.70 5.34
CA GLU A 299 18.32 12.66 4.92
C GLU A 299 17.28 12.00 4.04
N VAL A 300 16.07 12.49 4.11
CA VAL A 300 14.98 12.08 3.22
C VAL A 300 14.89 13.08 2.07
N ARG A 301 14.79 12.61 0.83
CA ARG A 301 14.64 13.48 -0.34
C ARG A 301 13.59 12.93 -1.27
N TRP A 302 12.82 13.84 -1.87
CA TRP A 302 12.05 13.52 -3.05
C TRP A 302 12.97 13.52 -4.26
N ARG A 303 12.85 12.49 -5.10
CA ARG A 303 13.34 12.53 -6.47
C ARG A 303 12.11 12.54 -7.36
N ASN A 304 12.13 13.45 -8.32
CA ASN A 304 11.06 13.71 -9.29
C ASN A 304 11.66 13.77 -10.69
N ARG A 305 10.81 13.81 -11.73
CA ARG A 305 11.27 13.90 -13.11
C ARG A 305 12.10 15.18 -13.31
N GLU A 306 13.13 15.09 -14.14
CA GLU A 306 13.85 16.28 -14.60
C GLU A 306 12.88 17.27 -15.27
N GLY A 307 13.02 18.56 -14.96
CA GLY A 307 12.09 19.61 -15.36
C GLY A 307 10.81 19.72 -14.51
N GLY A 308 10.68 18.94 -13.44
CA GLY A 308 9.57 19.01 -12.48
C GLY A 308 8.45 18.00 -12.76
N GLY A 309 7.62 17.78 -11.73
CA GLY A 309 6.47 16.88 -11.77
C GLY A 309 6.79 15.42 -11.44
N ASN A 310 5.75 14.58 -11.47
CA ASN A 310 5.86 13.14 -11.24
C ASN A 310 6.23 12.40 -12.53
N TRP A 311 6.78 11.20 -12.40
CA TRP A 311 6.87 10.29 -13.55
C TRP A 311 5.51 9.66 -13.83
N VAL A 312 5.34 9.20 -15.06
CA VAL A 312 4.12 8.55 -15.54
C VAL A 312 4.49 7.23 -16.20
N VAL A 313 3.70 6.19 -15.97
CA VAL A 313 3.77 4.91 -16.68
C VAL A 313 2.36 4.47 -17.10
N THR A 314 2.26 3.83 -18.26
CA THR A 314 1.03 3.17 -18.71
C THR A 314 1.17 1.66 -18.51
N LEU A 315 0.12 1.03 -17.96
CA LEU A 315 0.09 -0.39 -17.59
C LEU A 315 -0.52 -1.30 -18.67
#